data_AF-A0AAN2BJJ3-F1
#
_entry.id   AF-A0AAN2BJJ3-F1
#
_cell.length_a   1.000
_cell.length_b   1.000
_cell.length_c   1.000
_cell.angle_alpha   90.00
_cell.angle_beta   90.00
_cell.angle_gamma   90.00
#
_symmetry.space_group_name_H-M   'P 1'
#
loop_
_entity.id
_entity.type
_entity.pdbx_description
1 polymer ?
#
loop_
_entity_poly.entity_id
_entity_poly.type
_entity_poly.pdbx_seq_one_letter_code
_entity_poly.pdbx_strand_id
1 'polypeptide(L)'
;MKLKNVFALSTIVSAALLATPVLSQEQPGLDSRTNAKMLLENITPEKASTEELKALIEKALPQYDESLLKPYAGRDPISALSFSRLANALQDKISLEAPEEVTDIDDGIRALSIDTEKSKIGYVNRDRSWNFDKDANTRAIPADQAQKQVLSILNDLGFDSREMAKPFITKQMAAGAKAGEDKPSRTMEVYRYVIVPRSLNGLPVSQSDVRVAINNYGEVQRISAEWPQLTLREGQRLRDREEVINDLLLEVSEQDPTEAIHFIGNIQYAQQIDGDQIGPVLVLNVNDYPTPYQVAVPLAEQATGDERI
;
A
#
# COMPACT_ATOMS: atom_id res chain seq x y z
N MET A 1 -51.24 -21.62 -14.79
CA MET A 1 -50.12 -20.77 -15.25
C MET A 1 -49.43 -20.19 -14.03
N LYS A 2 -48.21 -20.69 -13.75
CA LYS A 2 -47.35 -20.23 -12.65
C LYS A 2 -46.38 -19.18 -13.23
N LEU A 3 -46.30 -18.01 -12.62
CA LEU A 3 -45.17 -17.11 -12.80
C LEU A 3 -44.48 -17.01 -11.44
N LYS A 4 -43.32 -17.66 -11.35
CA LYS A 4 -42.40 -17.57 -10.21
C LYS A 4 -41.63 -16.27 -10.36
N ASN A 5 -41.79 -15.37 -9.38
CA ASN A 5 -40.86 -14.27 -9.18
C ASN A 5 -39.54 -14.86 -8.68
N VAL A 6 -38.51 -14.76 -9.51
CA VAL A 6 -37.12 -15.01 -9.13
C VAL A 6 -36.54 -13.66 -8.73
N PHE A 7 -36.32 -13.47 -7.43
CA PHE A 7 -35.47 -12.38 -6.94
C PHE A 7 -34.04 -12.71 -7.35
N ALA A 8 -33.47 -11.91 -8.25
CA ALA A 8 -32.04 -11.90 -8.50
C ALA A 8 -31.37 -11.20 -7.30
N LEU A 9 -30.63 -11.96 -6.49
CA LEU A 9 -29.62 -11.38 -5.61
C LEU A 9 -28.54 -10.77 -6.52
N SER A 10 -28.42 -9.45 -6.53
CA SER A 10 -27.26 -8.79 -7.13
C SER A 10 -26.10 -8.87 -6.15
N THR A 11 -25.22 -9.85 -6.31
CA THR A 11 -23.89 -9.84 -5.70
C THR A 11 -23.09 -8.77 -6.41
N ILE A 12 -22.97 -7.58 -5.83
CA ILE A 12 -22.07 -6.54 -6.31
C ILE A 12 -20.67 -6.94 -5.83
N VAL A 13 -19.93 -7.67 -6.68
CA VAL A 13 -18.50 -7.89 -6.45
C VAL A 13 -17.77 -6.61 -6.84
N SER A 14 -17.21 -5.95 -5.83
CA SER A 14 -16.42 -4.75 -6.04
C SER A 14 -15.01 -5.16 -6.43
N ALA A 15 -14.63 -4.92 -7.68
CA ALA A 15 -13.25 -4.77 -8.08
C ALA A 15 -12.69 -3.51 -7.36
N ALA A 16 -12.31 -3.67 -6.11
CA ALA A 16 -11.53 -2.64 -5.42
C ALA A 16 -10.15 -2.63 -6.09
N LEU A 17 -9.86 -1.54 -6.81
CA LEU A 17 -8.53 -1.26 -7.35
C LEU A 17 -7.59 -0.98 -6.15
N LEU A 18 -7.19 -2.04 -5.46
CA LEU A 18 -6.19 -1.96 -4.39
C LEU A 18 -4.85 -1.74 -5.07
N ALA A 19 -4.51 -0.48 -5.33
CA ALA A 19 -3.15 -0.08 -5.69
C ALA A 19 -2.24 -0.33 -4.47
N THR A 20 -1.86 -1.59 -4.27
CA THR A 20 -0.73 -1.92 -3.42
C THR A 20 0.52 -1.44 -4.15
N PRO A 21 1.44 -0.70 -3.51
CA PRO A 21 2.80 -0.65 -4.05
C PRO A 21 3.29 -2.09 -4.00
N VAL A 22 3.41 -2.72 -5.18
CA VAL A 22 4.20 -3.93 -5.37
C VAL A 22 5.64 -3.54 -5.04
N LEU A 23 5.95 -3.52 -3.74
CA LEU A 23 7.31 -3.55 -3.27
C LEU A 23 7.86 -4.86 -3.80
N SER A 24 8.81 -4.73 -4.73
CA SER A 24 9.60 -5.80 -5.31
C SER A 24 10.24 -6.61 -4.18
N GLN A 25 9.46 -7.53 -3.60
CA GLN A 25 10.00 -8.77 -3.10
C GLN A 25 10.56 -9.47 -4.32
N GLU A 26 11.80 -9.95 -4.24
CA GLU A 26 12.39 -10.79 -5.28
C GLU A 26 11.37 -11.86 -5.65
N GLN A 27 10.75 -11.68 -6.82
CA GLN A 27 9.83 -12.64 -7.37
C GLN A 27 10.62 -13.96 -7.47
N PRO A 28 10.11 -15.09 -6.96
CA PRO A 28 10.61 -16.37 -7.44
C PRO A 28 10.28 -16.37 -8.94
N GLY A 29 11.28 -16.03 -9.74
CA GLY A 29 11.11 -15.85 -11.17
C GLY A 29 10.59 -17.16 -11.74
N LEU A 30 9.38 -17.11 -12.30
CA LEU A 30 9.14 -17.93 -13.49
C LEU A 30 10.28 -17.56 -14.44
N ASP A 31 11.13 -18.55 -14.74
CA ASP A 31 12.35 -18.39 -15.51
C ASP A 31 12.05 -17.53 -16.75
N SER A 32 12.64 -16.34 -16.83
CA SER A 32 12.42 -15.38 -17.91
C SER A 32 12.74 -15.99 -19.28
N ARG A 33 13.53 -17.08 -19.31
CA ARG A 33 13.79 -17.91 -20.49
C ARG A 33 12.57 -18.71 -20.95
N THR A 34 11.74 -19.20 -20.03
CA THR A 34 10.51 -19.94 -20.34
C THR A 34 9.48 -19.03 -21.00
N ASN A 35 9.29 -17.81 -20.48
CA ASN A 35 8.37 -16.82 -21.06
C ASN A 35 8.85 -16.32 -22.42
N ALA A 36 10.16 -16.08 -22.59
CA ALA A 36 10.73 -15.70 -23.87
C ALA A 36 10.59 -16.81 -24.93
N LYS A 37 10.71 -18.07 -24.52
CA LYS A 37 10.55 -19.24 -25.41
C LYS A 37 9.09 -19.43 -25.86
N MET A 38 8.11 -19.28 -24.96
CA MET A 38 6.68 -19.37 -25.32
C MET A 38 6.25 -18.30 -26.33
N LEU A 39 6.76 -17.07 -26.18
CA LEU A 39 6.57 -15.97 -27.13
C LEU A 39 7.19 -16.24 -28.50
N LEU A 40 8.34 -16.90 -28.55
CA LEU A 40 9.05 -17.24 -29.78
C LEU A 40 8.42 -18.43 -30.53
N GLU A 41 7.72 -19.32 -29.82
CA GLU A 41 7.21 -20.58 -30.37
C GLU A 41 5.69 -20.58 -30.67
N ASN A 42 4.97 -19.46 -30.45
CA ASN A 42 3.50 -19.36 -30.66
C ASN A 42 2.70 -20.46 -29.93
N ILE A 43 3.20 -20.94 -28.79
CA ILE A 43 2.51 -21.94 -27.98
C ILE A 43 1.47 -21.20 -27.15
N THR A 44 0.19 -21.45 -27.41
CA THR A 44 -0.89 -21.01 -26.52
C THR A 44 -0.95 -22.01 -25.38
N PRO A 45 -0.66 -21.63 -24.12
CA PRO A 45 -0.77 -22.55 -23.00
C PRO A 45 -2.21 -23.05 -22.86
N GLU A 46 -2.37 -24.31 -22.45
CA GLU A 46 -3.68 -24.88 -22.17
C GLU A 46 -4.34 -24.13 -21.00
N LYS A 47 -5.67 -24.18 -20.97
CA LYS A 47 -6.47 -23.52 -19.92
C LYS A 47 -6.49 -24.39 -18.68
N ALA A 48 -6.28 -23.78 -17.52
CA ALA A 48 -6.37 -24.49 -16.26
C ALA A 48 -7.81 -24.97 -16.01
N SER A 49 -7.98 -26.22 -15.57
CA SER A 49 -9.31 -26.73 -15.18
C SER A 49 -9.79 -26.09 -13.87
N THR A 50 -11.11 -26.08 -13.66
CA THR A 50 -11.71 -25.51 -12.43
C THR A 50 -11.22 -26.23 -11.18
N GLU A 51 -11.06 -27.55 -11.23
CA GLU A 51 -10.56 -28.37 -10.13
C GLU A 51 -9.09 -28.05 -9.80
N GLU A 52 -8.24 -27.84 -10.81
CA GLU A 52 -6.85 -27.44 -10.62
C GLU A 52 -6.75 -26.04 -10.03
N LEU A 53 -7.52 -25.08 -10.55
CA LEU A 53 -7.57 -23.72 -10.03
C LEU A 53 -7.97 -23.72 -8.55
N LYS A 54 -9.01 -24.48 -8.18
CA LYS A 54 -9.44 -24.60 -6.79
C LYS A 54 -8.33 -25.14 -5.89
N ALA A 55 -7.65 -26.21 -6.30
CA ALA A 55 -6.56 -26.79 -5.52
C ALA A 55 -5.36 -25.82 -5.36
N LEU A 56 -5.05 -25.06 -6.42
CA LEU A 56 -4.00 -24.05 -6.38
C LEU A 56 -4.37 -22.87 -5.46
N ILE A 57 -5.64 -22.42 -5.49
CA ILE A 57 -6.17 -21.41 -4.59
C ILE A 57 -6.08 -21.90 -3.14
N GLU A 58 -6.62 -23.08 -2.83
CA GLU A 58 -6.58 -23.66 -1.48
C GLU A 58 -5.17 -23.69 -0.87
N LYS A 59 -4.17 -24.04 -1.69
CA LYS A 59 -2.76 -24.07 -1.31
C LYS A 59 -2.18 -22.68 -1.07
N ALA A 60 -2.63 -21.68 -1.80
CA ALA A 60 -2.15 -20.30 -1.71
C ALA A 60 -2.79 -19.52 -0.55
N LEU A 61 -3.91 -19.99 -0.01
CA LEU A 61 -4.62 -19.29 1.06
C LEU A 61 -3.91 -19.43 2.42
N PRO A 62 -3.53 -18.32 3.07
CA PRO A 62 -3.03 -18.35 4.43
C PRO A 62 -4.08 -18.88 5.41
N GLN A 63 -3.59 -19.34 6.57
CA GLN A 63 -4.45 -19.66 7.71
C GLN A 63 -4.90 -18.35 8.38
N TYR A 64 -6.15 -18.32 8.82
CA TYR A 64 -6.73 -17.17 9.53
C TYR A 64 -7.78 -17.62 10.54
N ASP A 65 -7.98 -16.80 11.57
CA ASP A 65 -8.92 -17.02 12.65
C ASP A 65 -9.53 -15.71 13.15
N GLU A 66 -10.42 -15.80 14.13
CA GLU A 66 -11.17 -14.68 14.71
C GLU A 66 -10.29 -13.55 15.30
N SER A 67 -8.97 -13.77 15.47
CA SER A 67 -8.06 -12.69 15.88
C SER A 67 -8.00 -11.53 14.86
N LEU A 68 -8.35 -11.80 13.60
CA LEU A 68 -8.51 -10.78 12.56
C LEU A 68 -9.65 -9.79 12.84
N LEU A 69 -10.62 -10.16 13.67
CA LEU A 69 -11.80 -9.34 13.96
C LEU A 69 -11.71 -8.63 15.30
N LYS A 70 -10.54 -8.64 15.94
CA LYS A 70 -10.32 -7.96 17.21
C LYS A 70 -10.64 -6.46 17.07
N PRO A 71 -11.65 -5.93 17.79
CA PRO A 71 -12.11 -4.57 17.61
C PRO A 71 -11.00 -3.54 17.71
N TYR A 72 -11.11 -2.51 16.88
CA TYR A 72 -10.10 -1.49 16.76
C TYR A 72 -10.74 -0.13 16.48
N ALA A 73 -10.32 0.87 17.24
CA ALA A 73 -10.71 2.26 17.02
C ALA A 73 -9.42 3.08 16.91
N GLY A 74 -9.05 3.40 15.67
CA GLY A 74 -7.84 4.16 15.37
C GLY A 74 -7.97 5.63 15.72
N ARG A 75 -6.85 6.25 16.02
CA ARG A 75 -6.75 7.71 16.11
C ARG A 75 -6.43 8.27 14.72
N ASP A 76 -6.92 9.48 14.45
CA ASP A 76 -6.47 10.27 13.32
C ASP A 76 -5.43 11.31 13.81
N PRO A 77 -4.13 11.07 13.59
CA PRO A 77 -3.09 12.02 14.00
C PRO A 77 -3.11 13.31 13.16
N ILE A 78 -3.71 13.28 11.97
CA ILE A 78 -3.72 14.40 11.01
C ILE A 78 -4.83 15.39 11.36
N SER A 79 -5.96 14.93 11.89
CA SER A 79 -7.08 15.78 12.33
C SER A 79 -6.69 16.91 13.30
N ALA A 80 -5.64 16.71 14.10
CA ALA A 80 -5.13 17.68 15.09
C ALA A 80 -3.79 18.32 14.67
N LEU A 81 -3.39 18.18 13.42
CA LEU A 81 -2.13 18.69 12.91
C LEU A 81 -2.27 20.14 12.43
N SER A 82 -1.23 20.95 12.67
CA SER A 82 -1.09 22.29 12.11
C SER A 82 0.19 22.40 11.30
N PHE A 83 0.27 23.38 10.39
CA PHE A 83 1.50 23.61 9.61
C PHE A 83 2.72 23.88 10.48
N SER A 84 2.56 24.64 11.58
CA SER A 84 3.66 24.92 12.49
C SER A 84 4.14 23.64 13.19
N ARG A 85 3.22 22.76 13.61
CA ARG A 85 3.59 21.46 14.20
C ARG A 85 4.28 20.56 13.18
N LEU A 86 3.78 20.50 11.95
CA LEU A 86 4.39 19.75 10.86
C LEU A 86 5.82 20.25 10.58
N ALA A 87 6.00 21.54 10.36
CA ALA A 87 7.31 22.11 10.08
C ALA A 87 8.30 21.94 11.25
N ASN A 88 7.85 22.14 12.49
CA ASN A 88 8.68 21.93 13.68
C ASN A 88 9.17 20.48 13.80
N ALA A 89 8.28 19.50 13.58
CA ALA A 89 8.67 18.08 13.57
C ALA A 89 9.71 17.77 12.48
N LEU A 90 9.62 18.45 11.33
CA LEU A 90 10.56 18.33 10.21
C LEU A 90 11.81 19.19 10.37
N GLN A 91 11.98 19.83 11.53
CA GLN A 91 13.07 20.77 11.85
C GLN A 91 13.24 21.86 10.78
N ASP A 92 12.13 22.28 10.15
CA ASP A 92 12.11 23.39 9.22
C ASP A 92 11.91 24.70 9.99
N LYS A 93 12.71 25.71 9.63
CA LYS A 93 12.64 27.05 10.21
C LYS A 93 11.62 27.84 9.42
N ILE A 94 10.35 27.50 9.61
CA ILE A 94 9.25 28.29 9.07
C ILE A 94 8.37 28.81 10.19
N SER A 95 8.10 30.10 10.15
CA SER A 95 7.05 30.71 10.96
C SER A 95 5.86 30.90 10.05
N LEU A 96 4.98 29.90 9.99
CA LEU A 96 3.71 30.00 9.29
C LEU A 96 2.61 30.24 10.31
N GLU A 97 1.93 31.36 10.16
CA GLU A 97 0.57 31.55 10.64
C GLU A 97 -0.33 31.49 9.41
N ALA A 98 -1.13 30.44 9.31
CA ALA A 98 -2.15 30.29 8.27
C ALA A 98 -3.51 30.11 8.95
N PRO A 99 -4.59 30.68 8.38
CA PRO A 99 -5.95 30.41 8.84
C PRO A 99 -6.26 28.91 8.83
N GLU A 100 -7.20 28.48 9.69
CA GLU A 100 -7.57 27.05 9.82
C GLU A 100 -8.14 26.47 8.52
N GLU A 101 -8.69 27.31 7.64
CA GLU A 101 -9.29 26.89 6.37
C GLU A 101 -8.24 26.59 5.27
N VAL A 102 -6.98 26.96 5.49
CA VAL A 102 -5.92 26.75 4.51
C VAL A 102 -5.42 25.31 4.61
N THR A 103 -5.61 24.54 3.54
CA THR A 103 -5.10 23.17 3.42
C THR A 103 -3.73 23.11 2.77
N ASP A 104 -3.31 24.14 2.04
CA ASP A 104 -2.08 24.15 1.25
C ASP A 104 -1.32 25.48 1.37
N ILE A 105 0.00 25.40 1.49
CA ILE A 105 0.92 26.54 1.53
C ILE A 105 2.09 26.27 0.60
N ASP A 106 2.40 27.20 -0.31
CA ASP A 106 3.63 27.18 -1.10
C ASP A 106 4.30 28.56 -1.05
N ASP A 107 5.53 28.63 -0.51
CA ASP A 107 6.32 29.87 -0.44
C ASP A 107 7.43 29.94 -1.50
N GLY A 108 7.40 29.02 -2.48
CA GLY A 108 8.42 28.87 -3.51
C GLY A 108 9.61 28.02 -3.07
N ILE A 109 9.91 27.93 -1.78
CA ILE A 109 10.96 27.05 -1.22
C ILE A 109 10.32 25.77 -0.70
N ARG A 110 9.19 25.90 0.00
CA ARG A 110 8.47 24.84 0.69
C ARG A 110 7.05 24.77 0.18
N ALA A 111 6.56 23.56 0.04
CA ALA A 111 5.15 23.28 -0.19
C ALA A 111 4.66 22.36 0.92
N LEU A 112 3.60 22.74 1.62
CA LEU A 112 2.96 21.97 2.68
C LEU A 112 1.48 21.77 2.33
N SER A 113 0.95 20.59 2.66
CA SER A 113 -0.45 20.23 2.48
C SER A 113 -0.92 19.44 3.70
N ILE A 114 -2.05 19.83 4.29
CA ILE A 114 -2.74 19.11 5.36
C ILE A 114 -4.21 19.02 4.96
N ASP A 115 -4.64 17.83 4.57
CA ASP A 115 -6.03 17.52 4.23
C ASP A 115 -6.59 16.63 5.35
N THR A 116 -7.32 17.23 6.27
CA THR A 116 -7.91 16.53 7.43
C THR A 116 -9.09 15.66 7.04
N GLU A 117 -9.81 15.99 5.96
CA GLU A 117 -10.94 15.19 5.46
C GLU A 117 -10.47 13.86 4.86
N LYS A 118 -9.35 13.88 4.12
CA LYS A 118 -8.76 12.67 3.55
C LYS A 118 -7.69 12.04 4.43
N SER A 119 -7.41 12.62 5.60
CA SER A 119 -6.27 12.31 6.47
C SER A 119 -4.98 12.14 5.67
N LYS A 120 -4.63 13.18 4.90
CA LYS A 120 -3.40 13.24 4.10
C LYS A 120 -2.52 14.41 4.53
N ILE A 121 -1.22 14.18 4.51
CA ILE A 121 -0.24 15.25 4.65
C ILE A 121 0.80 15.17 3.54
N GLY A 122 1.25 16.34 3.11
CA GLY A 122 2.33 16.52 2.15
C GLY A 122 3.28 17.60 2.64
N TYR A 123 4.57 17.36 2.47
CA TYR A 123 5.56 18.42 2.59
C TYR A 123 6.70 18.18 1.62
N VAL A 124 7.21 19.27 1.04
CA VAL A 124 8.40 19.31 0.19
C VAL A 124 9.20 20.55 0.56
N ASN A 125 10.51 20.41 0.68
CA ASN A 125 11.44 21.54 0.76
C ASN A 125 12.46 21.46 -0.38
N ARG A 126 12.40 22.44 -1.26
CA ARG A 126 13.18 22.52 -2.50
C ARG A 126 14.64 22.85 -2.22
N ASP A 127 14.95 23.64 -1.20
CA ASP A 127 16.34 23.94 -0.77
C ASP A 127 17.07 22.72 -0.22
N ARG A 128 16.33 21.75 0.31
CA ARG A 128 16.87 20.46 0.79
C ARG A 128 17.04 19.44 -0.33
N SER A 129 16.67 19.79 -1.57
CA SER A 129 16.78 18.88 -2.70
C SER A 129 18.22 18.65 -3.11
N TRP A 130 18.51 17.42 -3.52
CA TRP A 130 19.83 17.06 -4.02
C TRP A 130 20.20 17.90 -5.23
N ASN A 131 21.39 18.47 -5.20
CA ASN A 131 21.97 19.28 -6.27
C ASN A 131 23.28 18.65 -6.74
N PHE A 132 23.46 18.47 -8.05
CA PHE A 132 24.65 17.82 -8.60
C PHE A 132 25.95 18.53 -8.20
N ASP A 133 26.00 19.86 -8.33
CA ASP A 133 27.22 20.64 -8.10
C ASP A 133 27.63 20.63 -6.62
N LYS A 134 26.65 20.58 -5.72
CA LYS A 134 26.86 20.58 -4.27
C LYS A 134 27.07 19.18 -3.70
N ASP A 135 26.28 18.20 -4.16
CA ASP A 135 26.03 16.96 -3.44
C ASP A 135 26.57 15.71 -4.14
N ALA A 136 27.15 15.81 -5.35
CA ALA A 136 27.64 14.64 -6.09
C ALA A 136 28.65 13.77 -5.33
N ASN A 137 29.41 14.35 -4.39
CA ASN A 137 30.41 13.66 -3.57
C ASN A 137 29.88 13.24 -2.19
N THR A 138 28.64 13.57 -1.86
CA THR A 138 28.04 13.23 -0.57
C THR A 138 27.46 11.82 -0.58
N ARG A 139 27.26 11.24 0.61
CA ARG A 139 26.67 9.91 0.78
C ARG A 139 25.39 10.03 1.57
N ALA A 140 24.42 9.16 1.27
CA ALA A 140 23.20 9.14 2.06
C ALA A 140 23.52 8.70 3.49
N ILE A 141 22.79 9.26 4.45
CA ILE A 141 22.92 8.88 5.86
C ILE A 141 22.74 7.37 6.06
N PRO A 142 23.31 6.80 7.14
CA PRO A 142 23.06 5.41 7.52
C PRO A 142 21.56 5.08 7.63
N ALA A 143 21.20 3.86 7.23
CA ALA A 143 19.79 3.45 7.17
C ALA A 143 19.14 3.42 8.57
N ASP A 144 19.87 2.97 9.59
CA ASP A 144 19.40 2.94 10.98
C ASP A 144 19.18 4.36 11.54
N GLN A 145 20.03 5.32 11.17
CA GLN A 145 19.85 6.72 11.51
C GLN A 145 18.61 7.31 10.84
N ALA A 146 18.42 7.06 9.54
CA ALA A 146 17.21 7.47 8.81
C ALA A 146 15.94 6.89 9.45
N GLN A 147 15.96 5.61 9.81
CA GLN A 147 14.83 4.95 10.47
C GLN A 147 14.49 5.61 11.80
N LYS A 148 15.48 5.79 12.68
CA LYS A 148 15.28 6.40 14.00
C LYS A 148 14.73 7.82 13.87
N GLN A 149 15.25 8.59 12.93
CA GLN A 149 14.79 9.94 12.66
C GLN A 149 13.33 9.96 12.20
N VAL A 150 12.96 9.13 11.22
CA VAL A 150 11.57 9.05 10.75
C VAL A 150 10.62 8.64 11.85
N LEU A 151 10.94 7.59 12.62
CA LEU A 151 10.07 7.16 13.71
C LEU A 151 9.91 8.24 14.79
N SER A 152 10.97 9.00 15.10
CA SER A 152 10.87 10.15 16.00
C SER A 152 9.91 11.21 15.46
N ILE A 153 10.06 11.58 14.18
CA ILE A 153 9.20 12.57 13.53
C ILE A 153 7.74 12.13 13.56
N LEU A 154 7.45 10.87 13.23
CA LEU A 154 6.07 10.36 13.24
C LEU A 154 5.47 10.37 14.65
N ASN A 155 6.25 10.03 15.68
CA ASN A 155 5.80 10.14 17.06
C ASN A 155 5.50 11.61 17.46
N ASP A 156 6.35 12.56 17.06
CA ASP A 156 6.14 13.99 17.32
C ASP A 156 4.88 14.53 16.60
N LEU A 157 4.58 14.00 15.41
CA LEU A 157 3.36 14.26 14.67
C LEU A 157 2.13 13.55 15.25
N GLY A 158 2.31 12.65 16.21
CA GLY A 158 1.23 11.97 16.94
C GLY A 158 0.78 10.64 16.35
N PHE A 159 1.49 10.10 15.37
CA PHE A 159 1.22 8.75 14.86
C PHE A 159 1.52 7.71 15.93
N ASP A 160 0.68 6.69 16.06
CA ASP A 160 0.83 5.64 17.07
C ASP A 160 1.84 4.58 16.60
N SER A 161 2.92 4.39 17.36
CA SER A 161 3.93 3.38 17.05
C SER A 161 3.39 1.94 17.00
N ARG A 162 2.26 1.66 17.67
CA ARG A 162 1.60 0.34 17.64
C ARG A 162 0.93 0.06 16.30
N GLU A 163 0.63 1.10 15.55
CA GLU A 163 0.06 1.02 14.20
C GLU A 163 1.14 1.05 13.11
N MET A 164 2.42 1.17 13.47
CA MET A 164 3.51 1.23 12.51
C MET A 164 4.12 -0.17 12.31
N ALA A 165 4.10 -0.65 11.08
CA ALA A 165 4.90 -1.80 10.70
C ALA A 165 6.40 -1.44 10.73
N LYS A 166 7.25 -2.46 10.61
CA LYS A 166 8.69 -2.25 10.43
C LYS A 166 8.94 -1.40 9.18
N PRO A 167 9.68 -0.28 9.28
CA PRO A 167 9.97 0.55 8.13
C PRO A 167 10.78 -0.19 7.05
N PHE A 168 10.46 0.08 5.79
CA PHE A 168 11.27 -0.27 4.64
C PHE A 168 12.14 0.90 4.24
N ILE A 169 13.41 0.65 3.92
CA ILE A 169 14.38 1.71 3.63
C ILE A 169 15.09 1.38 2.32
N THR A 170 14.96 2.28 1.35
CA THR A 170 15.67 2.21 0.07
C THR A 170 16.47 3.49 -0.17
N LYS A 171 17.22 3.53 -1.28
CA LYS A 171 17.98 4.70 -1.72
C LYS A 171 17.58 5.06 -3.13
N GLN A 172 17.51 6.36 -3.41
CA GLN A 172 17.46 6.85 -4.78
C GLN A 172 18.88 7.07 -5.29
N MET A 173 19.17 6.56 -6.49
CA MET A 173 20.44 6.74 -7.16
C MET A 173 20.27 7.66 -8.37
N ALA A 174 21.20 8.59 -8.55
CA ALA A 174 21.40 9.33 -9.80
C ALA A 174 22.58 8.72 -10.53
N ALA A 175 22.48 8.60 -11.86
CA ALA A 175 23.53 8.05 -12.68
C ALA A 175 23.93 9.09 -13.74
N GLY A 176 25.20 9.49 -13.74
CA GLY A 176 25.77 10.38 -14.75
C GLY A 176 26.49 9.57 -15.82
N ALA A 177 26.07 9.73 -17.08
CA ALA A 177 26.81 9.24 -18.24
C ALA A 177 27.49 10.42 -18.95
N LYS A 178 28.66 10.20 -19.55
CA LYS A 178 29.21 11.15 -20.51
C LYS A 178 28.33 11.16 -21.75
N ALA A 179 28.20 12.31 -22.40
CA ALA A 179 27.45 12.40 -23.65
C ALA A 179 27.98 11.37 -24.67
N GLY A 180 27.11 10.47 -25.12
CA GLY A 180 27.45 9.41 -26.08
C GLY A 180 27.90 8.07 -25.48
N GLU A 181 27.87 7.89 -24.14
CA GLU A 181 28.15 6.60 -23.50
C GLU A 181 26.87 5.94 -22.96
N ASP A 182 26.69 4.65 -23.25
CA ASP A 182 25.53 3.85 -22.81
C ASP A 182 25.62 3.34 -21.36
N LYS A 183 26.78 3.51 -20.71
CA LYS A 183 27.01 3.06 -19.34
C LYS A 183 27.21 4.24 -18.39
N PRO A 184 26.61 4.20 -17.19
CA PRO A 184 26.80 5.26 -16.23
C PRO A 184 28.25 5.27 -15.74
N SER A 185 28.94 6.37 -16.02
CA SER A 185 30.31 6.62 -15.59
C SER A 185 30.42 6.81 -14.07
N ARG A 186 29.30 7.20 -13.43
CA ARG A 186 29.22 7.48 -11.99
C ARG A 186 27.80 7.29 -11.47
N THR A 187 27.66 6.62 -10.35
CA THR A 187 26.42 6.58 -9.55
C THR A 187 26.59 7.44 -8.29
N MET A 188 25.53 8.15 -7.93
CA MET A 188 25.50 9.09 -6.81
C MET A 188 24.25 8.82 -5.99
N GLU A 189 24.38 8.80 -4.67
CA GLU A 189 23.24 8.64 -3.78
C GLU A 189 22.53 9.99 -3.63
N VAL A 190 21.22 10.02 -3.90
CA VAL A 190 20.43 11.26 -3.90
C VAL A 190 19.79 11.48 -2.53
N TYR A 191 19.08 10.47 -2.01
CA TYR A 191 18.44 10.48 -0.71
C TYR A 191 18.16 9.05 -0.21
N ARG A 192 17.87 8.94 1.09
CA ARG A 192 17.19 7.77 1.68
C ARG A 192 15.69 7.92 1.56
N TYR A 193 15.02 6.86 1.17
CA TYR A 193 13.57 6.79 1.13
C TYR A 193 13.09 5.78 2.16
N VAL A 194 12.33 6.25 3.14
CA VAL A 194 11.80 5.45 4.24
C VAL A 194 10.29 5.36 4.06
N ILE A 195 9.78 4.14 4.01
CA ILE A 195 8.35 3.85 3.95
C ILE A 195 7.97 3.19 5.28
N VAL A 196 6.97 3.73 5.96
CA VAL A 196 6.39 3.19 7.19
C VAL A 196 4.96 2.78 6.89
N PRO A 197 4.73 1.49 6.55
CA PRO A 197 3.38 0.99 6.35
C PRO A 197 2.60 1.00 7.67
N ARG A 198 1.30 1.22 7.58
CA ARG A 198 0.40 0.97 8.71
C ARG A 198 0.18 -0.53 8.88
N SER A 199 0.11 -0.98 10.12
CA SER A 199 -0.26 -2.35 10.48
C SER A 199 -1.24 -2.36 11.64
N LEU A 200 -2.22 -3.26 11.55
CA LEU A 200 -3.17 -3.55 12.62
C LEU A 200 -3.14 -5.06 12.88
N ASN A 201 -3.11 -5.46 14.15
CA ASN A 201 -3.04 -6.87 14.55
C ASN A 201 -1.94 -7.67 13.80
N GLY A 202 -0.81 -7.04 13.46
CA GLY A 202 0.30 -7.67 12.75
C GLY A 202 0.13 -7.81 11.23
N LEU A 203 -0.97 -7.31 10.66
CA LEU A 203 -1.23 -7.31 9.22
C LEU A 203 -1.14 -5.90 8.63
N PRO A 204 -0.76 -5.76 7.37
CA PRO A 204 -0.72 -4.45 6.70
C PRO A 204 -2.12 -3.88 6.51
N VAL A 205 -2.20 -2.55 6.47
CA VAL A 205 -3.40 -1.82 6.04
C VAL A 205 -3.16 -1.28 4.63
N SER A 206 -4.03 -1.62 3.70
CA SER A 206 -3.96 -1.17 2.31
C SER A 206 -3.99 0.35 2.21
N GLN A 207 -3.14 0.90 1.32
CA GLN A 207 -3.12 2.32 0.98
C GLN A 207 -2.92 3.26 2.18
N SER A 208 -2.42 2.74 3.32
CA SER A 208 -2.10 3.53 4.49
C SER A 208 -0.61 3.38 4.83
N ASP A 209 0.16 4.41 4.46
CA ASP A 209 1.59 4.44 4.68
C ASP A 209 2.09 5.88 4.85
N VAL A 210 3.27 6.01 5.44
CA VAL A 210 4.04 7.25 5.45
C VAL A 210 5.31 7.07 4.66
N ARG A 211 5.61 7.99 3.75
CA ARG A 211 6.81 7.99 2.93
C ARG A 211 7.62 9.24 3.20
N VAL A 212 8.90 9.06 3.53
CA VAL A 212 9.81 10.15 3.87
C VAL A 212 11.08 10.05 3.04
N ALA A 213 11.45 11.13 2.35
CA ALA A 213 12.74 11.29 1.71
C ALA A 213 13.66 12.14 2.61
N ILE A 214 14.81 11.57 2.98
CA ILE A 214 15.84 12.23 3.79
C ILE A 214 17.08 12.42 2.93
N ASN A 215 17.54 13.67 2.82
CA ASN A 215 18.72 14.01 2.03
C ASN A 215 20.02 13.49 2.68
N ASN A 216 21.14 13.71 2.01
CA ASN A 216 22.45 13.24 2.46
C ASN A 216 22.96 13.92 3.75
N TYR A 217 22.33 15.01 4.18
CA TYR A 217 22.65 15.75 5.40
C TYR A 217 21.76 15.35 6.59
N GLY A 218 20.82 14.43 6.40
CA GLY A 218 19.88 14.03 7.43
C GLY A 218 18.72 14.99 7.61
N GLU A 219 18.37 15.77 6.59
CA GLU A 219 17.21 16.67 6.62
C GLU A 219 16.06 16.05 5.82
N VAL A 220 14.83 16.19 6.31
CA VAL A 220 13.65 15.75 5.55
C VAL A 220 13.44 16.69 4.36
N GLN A 221 13.58 16.12 3.17
CA GLN A 221 13.30 16.80 1.91
C GLN A 221 11.82 16.70 1.54
N ARG A 222 11.21 15.52 1.78
CA ARG A 222 9.80 15.27 1.45
C ARG A 222 9.17 14.33 2.46
N ILE A 223 7.91 14.57 2.80
CA ILE A 223 7.05 13.60 3.48
C ILE A 223 5.69 13.56 2.77
N SER A 224 5.11 12.37 2.67
CA SER A 224 3.74 12.13 2.22
C SER A 224 3.15 11.09 3.15
N ALA A 225 1.98 11.33 3.71
CA ALA A 225 1.28 10.32 4.49
C ALA A 225 -0.19 10.24 4.08
N GLU A 226 -0.71 9.01 4.10
CA GLU A 226 -2.13 8.71 4.01
C GLU A 226 -2.48 7.82 5.20
N TRP A 227 -3.21 8.38 6.16
CA TRP A 227 -3.46 7.74 7.45
C TRP A 227 -4.90 7.96 7.93
N PRO A 228 -5.89 7.44 7.17
CA PRO A 228 -7.31 7.64 7.48
C PRO A 228 -7.67 7.17 8.90
N GLN A 229 -8.69 7.75 9.49
CA GLN A 229 -9.30 7.14 10.68
C GLN A 229 -9.91 5.79 10.27
N LEU A 230 -9.59 4.72 11.01
CA LEU A 230 -10.09 3.38 10.70
C LEU A 230 -10.74 2.78 11.93
N THR A 231 -11.89 2.16 11.71
CA THR A 231 -12.62 1.43 12.74
C THR A 231 -12.90 0.01 12.27
N LEU A 232 -12.54 -0.97 13.09
CA LEU A 232 -12.97 -2.36 12.97
C LEU A 232 -14.01 -2.63 14.06
N ARG A 233 -15.26 -2.87 13.65
CA ARG A 233 -16.39 -3.00 14.56
C ARG A 233 -16.39 -4.35 15.28
N GLU A 234 -16.98 -4.35 16.47
CA GLU A 234 -17.33 -5.58 17.18
C GLU A 234 -18.51 -6.30 16.51
N GLY A 235 -18.59 -7.61 16.71
CA GLY A 235 -19.72 -8.42 16.23
C GLY A 235 -19.62 -8.91 14.79
N GLN A 236 -18.56 -8.57 14.06
CA GLN A 236 -18.25 -9.18 12.77
C GLN A 236 -17.96 -10.68 12.95
N ARG A 237 -18.22 -11.45 11.89
CA ARG A 237 -17.89 -12.89 11.82
C ARG A 237 -17.06 -13.17 10.60
N LEU A 238 -16.16 -14.13 10.69
CA LEU A 238 -15.45 -14.60 9.52
C LEU A 238 -16.38 -15.37 8.60
N ARG A 239 -16.19 -15.17 7.30
CA ARG A 239 -16.85 -15.94 6.26
C ARG A 239 -16.33 -17.37 6.25
N ASP A 240 -17.17 -18.29 5.79
CA ASP A 240 -16.76 -19.67 5.60
C ASP A 240 -15.62 -19.74 4.56
N ARG A 241 -14.60 -20.55 4.86
CA ARG A 241 -13.41 -20.64 4.01
C ARG A 241 -13.74 -21.18 2.62
N GLU A 242 -14.68 -22.12 2.52
CA GLU A 242 -15.14 -22.68 1.25
C GLU A 242 -15.87 -21.63 0.41
N GLU A 243 -16.66 -20.75 1.04
CA GLU A 243 -17.27 -19.62 0.35
C GLU A 243 -16.22 -18.65 -0.20
N VAL A 244 -15.19 -18.31 0.59
CA VAL A 244 -14.08 -17.46 0.14
C VAL A 244 -13.32 -18.08 -1.03
N ILE A 245 -13.08 -19.40 -1.00
CA ILE A 245 -12.44 -20.13 -2.10
C ILE A 245 -13.31 -20.08 -3.36
N ASN A 246 -14.63 -20.29 -3.23
CA ASN A 246 -15.54 -20.27 -4.36
C ASN A 246 -15.65 -18.87 -5.00
N ASP A 247 -15.65 -17.80 -4.20
CA ASP A 247 -15.59 -16.43 -4.71
C ASP A 247 -14.30 -16.17 -5.51
N LEU A 248 -13.15 -16.55 -4.95
CA LEU A 248 -11.87 -16.41 -5.64
C LEU A 248 -11.83 -17.22 -6.93
N LEU A 249 -12.36 -18.45 -6.90
CA LEU A 249 -12.41 -19.33 -8.07
C LEU A 249 -13.26 -18.71 -9.18
N LEU A 250 -14.41 -18.13 -8.83
CA LEU A 250 -15.27 -17.42 -9.78
C LEU A 250 -14.49 -16.28 -10.44
N GLU A 251 -13.94 -15.35 -9.65
CA GLU A 251 -13.20 -14.18 -10.15
C GLU A 251 -12.00 -14.56 -11.01
N VAL A 252 -11.22 -15.56 -10.59
CA VAL A 252 -10.06 -16.05 -11.35
C VAL A 252 -10.50 -16.72 -12.65
N SER A 253 -11.57 -17.53 -12.62
CA SER A 253 -12.05 -18.24 -13.81
C SER A 253 -12.59 -17.30 -14.89
N GLU A 254 -13.15 -16.14 -14.50
CA GLU A 254 -13.61 -15.12 -15.44
C GLU A 254 -12.47 -14.45 -16.22
N GLN A 255 -11.24 -14.52 -15.71
CA GLN A 255 -10.04 -13.99 -16.38
C GLN A 255 -9.40 -14.99 -17.35
N ASP A 256 -10.01 -16.15 -17.57
CA ASP A 256 -9.57 -17.19 -18.51
C ASP A 256 -8.11 -17.65 -18.32
N PRO A 257 -7.75 -18.16 -17.14
CA PRO A 257 -6.37 -18.34 -16.75
C PRO A 257 -5.69 -19.54 -17.43
N THR A 258 -4.38 -19.44 -17.60
CA THR A 258 -3.55 -20.50 -18.19
C THR A 258 -3.06 -21.50 -17.14
N GLU A 259 -2.61 -22.69 -17.57
CA GLU A 259 -2.00 -23.70 -16.68
C GLU A 259 -0.70 -23.24 -15.98
N ALA A 260 -0.03 -22.21 -16.51
CA ALA A 260 1.19 -21.67 -15.91
C ALA A 260 0.93 -20.75 -14.71
N ILE A 261 -0.35 -20.61 -14.31
CA ILE A 261 -0.78 -19.71 -13.25
C ILE A 261 -0.15 -20.04 -11.90
N HIS A 262 0.30 -18.99 -11.21
CA HIS A 262 0.82 -19.08 -9.86
C HIS A 262 0.16 -18.08 -8.92
N PHE A 263 -0.29 -18.56 -7.77
CA PHE A 263 -0.97 -17.75 -6.76
C PHE A 263 -0.12 -17.47 -5.53
N ILE A 264 -0.22 -16.24 -5.02
CA ILE A 264 0.31 -15.84 -3.71
C ILE A 264 -0.78 -15.11 -2.93
N GLY A 265 -1.33 -15.77 -1.90
CA GLY A 265 -2.35 -15.22 -1.01
C GLY A 265 -1.76 -14.49 0.20
N ASN A 266 -2.28 -13.31 0.50
CA ASN A 266 -1.93 -12.53 1.69
C ASN A 266 -3.19 -11.92 2.31
N ILE A 267 -3.16 -11.64 3.60
CA ILE A 267 -4.26 -10.96 4.30
C ILE A 267 -3.82 -9.55 4.64
N GLN A 268 -4.72 -8.59 4.42
CA GLN A 268 -4.53 -7.20 4.77
C GLN A 268 -5.86 -6.58 5.20
N TYR A 269 -5.82 -5.46 5.90
CA TYR A 269 -7.02 -4.66 6.15
C TYR A 269 -7.22 -3.66 5.01
N ALA A 270 -8.43 -3.55 4.49
CA ALA A 270 -8.78 -2.52 3.52
C ALA A 270 -10.04 -1.77 3.98
N GLN A 271 -10.20 -0.53 3.51
CA GLN A 271 -11.46 0.18 3.67
C GLN A 271 -12.58 -0.58 2.97
N GLN A 272 -13.70 -0.71 3.67
CA GLN A 272 -14.94 -1.21 3.11
C GLN A 272 -15.61 -0.12 2.28
N ILE A 273 -16.58 -0.51 1.44
CA ILE A 273 -17.27 0.37 0.47
C ILE A 273 -17.92 1.59 1.17
N ASP A 274 -18.32 1.43 2.44
CA ASP A 274 -18.95 2.49 3.24
C ASP A 274 -17.95 3.51 3.85
N GLY A 275 -16.67 3.43 3.50
CA GLY A 275 -15.64 4.46 3.74
C GLY A 275 -14.99 4.47 5.13
N ASP A 276 -15.79 4.40 6.20
CA ASP A 276 -15.30 4.60 7.58
C ASP A 276 -14.88 3.30 8.28
N GLN A 277 -15.22 2.16 7.68
CA GLN A 277 -14.96 0.84 8.24
C GLN A 277 -13.82 0.17 7.49
N ILE A 278 -13.01 -0.57 8.24
CA ILE A 278 -12.08 -1.53 7.67
C ILE A 278 -12.53 -2.94 7.94
N GLY A 279 -12.13 -3.86 7.08
CA GLY A 279 -12.28 -5.29 7.29
C GLY A 279 -11.06 -6.05 6.79
N PRO A 280 -10.82 -7.27 7.31
CA PRO A 280 -9.82 -8.15 6.73
C PRO A 280 -10.24 -8.55 5.32
N VAL A 281 -9.29 -8.48 4.39
CA VAL A 281 -9.44 -8.84 3.00
C VAL A 281 -8.31 -9.80 2.64
N LEU A 282 -8.67 -10.89 1.97
CA LEU A 282 -7.73 -11.79 1.35
C LEU A 282 -7.40 -11.26 -0.04
N VAL A 283 -6.12 -11.02 -0.29
CA VAL A 283 -5.62 -10.61 -1.60
C VAL A 283 -4.84 -11.76 -2.22
N LEU A 284 -5.33 -12.22 -3.36
CA LEU A 284 -4.72 -13.24 -4.19
C LEU A 284 -3.97 -12.55 -5.33
N ASN A 285 -2.65 -12.60 -5.30
CA ASN A 285 -1.83 -12.18 -6.44
C ASN A 285 -1.81 -13.33 -7.44
N VAL A 286 -2.28 -13.03 -8.66
CA VAL A 286 -2.36 -13.99 -9.76
C VAL A 286 -1.26 -13.66 -10.75
N ASN A 287 -0.26 -14.53 -10.81
CA ASN A 287 0.80 -14.44 -11.80
C ASN A 287 0.43 -15.37 -12.95
N ASP A 288 -0.24 -14.80 -13.95
CA ASP A 288 -0.57 -15.48 -15.19
C ASP A 288 -0.03 -14.69 -16.39
N TYR A 289 0.35 -15.41 -17.44
CA TYR A 289 0.87 -14.81 -18.66
C TYR A 289 -0.30 -14.36 -19.56
N PRO A 290 -0.26 -13.15 -20.17
CA PRO A 290 0.83 -12.17 -20.18
C PRO A 290 0.74 -11.10 -19.08
N THR A 291 -0.38 -11.00 -18.37
CA THR A 291 -0.65 -9.88 -17.45
C THR A 291 -0.99 -10.39 -16.06
N PRO A 292 -0.12 -10.15 -15.06
CA PRO A 292 -0.46 -10.45 -13.67
C PRO A 292 -1.58 -9.52 -13.19
N TYR A 293 -2.42 -10.03 -12.29
CA TYR A 293 -3.53 -9.29 -11.70
C TYR A 293 -3.73 -9.65 -10.22
N GLN A 294 -4.61 -8.93 -9.54
CA GLN A 294 -4.95 -9.17 -8.14
C GLN A 294 -6.46 -9.35 -7.99
N VAL A 295 -6.85 -10.33 -7.19
CA VAL A 295 -8.24 -10.54 -6.76
C VAL A 295 -8.30 -10.31 -5.26
N ALA A 296 -9.31 -9.58 -4.79
CA ALA A 296 -9.46 -9.24 -3.38
C ALA A 296 -10.86 -9.62 -2.89
N VAL A 297 -10.94 -10.47 -1.87
CA VAL A 297 -12.20 -10.97 -1.32
C VAL A 297 -12.27 -10.64 0.18
N PRO A 298 -13.35 -10.01 0.66
CA PRO A 298 -13.53 -9.74 2.09
C PRO A 298 -13.63 -11.05 2.87
N LEU A 299 -12.99 -11.09 4.04
CA LEU A 299 -13.00 -12.24 4.95
C LEU A 299 -14.04 -12.13 6.06
N ALA A 300 -14.60 -10.94 6.29
CA ALA A 300 -15.65 -10.71 7.27
C ALA A 300 -17.01 -10.57 6.59
N GLU A 301 -18.06 -11.08 7.23
CA GLU A 301 -19.44 -10.77 6.88
C GLU A 301 -19.67 -9.26 7.01
N GLN A 302 -20.34 -8.66 6.02
CA GLN A 302 -20.79 -7.28 6.17
C GLN A 302 -21.86 -7.24 7.24
N ALA A 303 -21.70 -6.36 8.22
CA ALA A 303 -22.75 -6.08 9.19
C ALA A 303 -23.95 -5.55 8.41
N THR A 304 -24.96 -6.38 8.18
CA THR A 304 -26.23 -5.95 7.61
C THR A 304 -26.80 -4.90 8.55
N GLY A 305 -26.99 -3.68 8.04
CA GLY A 305 -27.30 -2.48 8.83
C GLY A 305 -28.69 -2.45 9.47
N ASP A 306 -29.13 -3.54 10.08
CA ASP A 306 -30.50 -3.72 10.60
C ASP A 306 -30.57 -3.89 12.13
N GLU A 307 -29.50 -3.62 12.87
CA GLU A 307 -29.58 -3.45 14.33
C GLU A 307 -29.76 -1.97 14.69
N ARG A 308 -30.91 -1.40 14.31
CA ARG A 308 -31.53 -0.33 15.10
C ARG A 308 -32.37 -1.01 16.19
N ILE A 309 -31.80 -1.19 17.38
CA ILE A 309 -32.54 -1.39 18.63
C ILE A 309 -32.50 -0.07 19.39
#